data_AF-A0A2T4TTR8-F1
#
_entry.id   AF-A0A2T4TTR8-F1
#
_cell.length_a   1.000
_cell.length_b   1.000
_cell.length_c   1.000
_cell.angle_alpha   90.00
_cell.angle_beta   90.00
_cell.angle_gamma   90.00
#
_symmetry.space_group_name_H-M   'P 1'
#
loop_
_entity.id
_entity.type
_entity.pdbx_description
1 polymer ?
#
loop_
_entity_poly.entity_id
_entity_poly.type
_entity_poly.pdbx_seq_one_letter_code
_entity_poly.pdbx_strand_id
1 'polypeptide(L)'
;MFRQMQKTMLLTVFLLFSWGASAEEGLADSVARWTVAQSAAYYLAHESQRNELRPLIMRRYMACQDTMSYGQLRSLRRVFWNTDLRDSVNAMYLARREELLPQILAEAQRHCEAELDSLEMLKTRCKQLMDNMIGKSIEGAFKGLMGGFLPDGREDVENLYGGHCEANILVKDIKAFLSPHISRFVSRANVARKRYINRIAGYYAASGNYQVPPFGYVIKRMPVDCPTDDLMQLVSLQGRVDWLHIGITPSALVVQGTGVSLLRGKPLLTESQANRNNDSRKLAPIVNRIAAATATNIRESVYQTVDAVFATVAQKIKDSQQAFREVVASKY
;
A
#
# COMPACT_ATOMS: atom_id res chain seq x y z
N MET A 1 -2.16 49.04 -8.32
CA MET A 1 -3.34 49.36 -9.15
C MET A 1 -4.15 48.11 -9.55
N PHE A 2 -3.55 47.08 -10.15
CA PHE A 2 -4.25 45.83 -10.55
C PHE A 2 -4.91 45.01 -9.42
N ARG A 3 -4.31 44.98 -8.22
CA ARG A 3 -4.88 44.29 -7.04
C ARG A 3 -6.11 44.99 -6.43
N GLN A 4 -6.29 46.28 -6.71
CA GLN A 4 -7.42 47.05 -6.21
C GLN A 4 -8.62 46.90 -7.15
N MET A 5 -8.40 46.89 -8.47
CA MET A 5 -9.43 46.58 -9.47
C MET A 5 -10.00 45.15 -9.32
N GLN A 6 -9.19 44.14 -9.00
CA GLN A 6 -9.70 42.77 -8.78
C GLN A 6 -10.58 42.65 -7.53
N LYS A 7 -10.31 43.42 -6.46
CA LYS A 7 -11.17 43.46 -5.27
C LYS A 7 -12.49 44.18 -5.55
N THR A 8 -12.46 45.26 -6.34
CA THR A 8 -13.68 45.97 -6.74
C THR A 8 -14.53 45.12 -7.66
N MET A 9 -13.94 44.42 -8.64
CA MET A 9 -14.68 43.53 -9.55
C MET A 9 -15.31 42.32 -8.85
N LEU A 10 -14.63 41.72 -7.86
CA LEU A 10 -15.24 40.63 -7.06
C LEU A 10 -16.39 41.15 -6.18
N LEU A 11 -16.30 42.38 -5.67
CA LEU A 11 -17.44 43.02 -4.98
C LEU A 11 -18.57 43.35 -5.95
N THR A 12 -18.29 43.81 -7.17
CA THR A 12 -19.35 44.18 -8.14
C THR A 12 -20.05 42.93 -8.70
N VAL A 13 -19.33 41.85 -8.93
CA VAL A 13 -19.91 40.57 -9.38
C VAL A 13 -20.68 39.88 -8.24
N PHE A 14 -20.29 40.05 -6.97
CA PHE A 14 -21.10 39.58 -5.83
C PHE A 14 -22.36 40.42 -5.59
N LEU A 15 -22.29 41.75 -5.80
CA LEU A 15 -23.43 42.65 -5.68
C LEU A 15 -24.46 42.46 -6.80
N LEU A 16 -24.03 41.98 -7.97
CA LEU A 16 -24.92 41.72 -9.12
C LEU A 16 -25.75 40.42 -8.98
N PHE A 17 -25.44 39.52 -8.04
CA PHE A 17 -26.24 38.32 -7.76
C PHE A 17 -27.14 38.41 -6.52
N SER A 18 -27.18 39.57 -5.85
CA SER A 18 -28.06 39.81 -4.70
C SER A 18 -29.24 40.75 -4.97
N TRP A 19 -29.44 41.18 -6.22
CA TRP A 19 -30.56 42.05 -6.59
C TRP A 19 -31.65 41.25 -7.29
N GLY A 20 -32.50 40.67 -6.46
CA GLY A 20 -33.68 39.92 -6.84
C GLY A 20 -34.32 39.19 -5.66
N ALA A 21 -34.23 39.73 -4.44
CA ALA A 21 -35.12 39.33 -3.36
C ALA A 21 -36.22 40.40 -3.30
N SER A 22 -37.40 40.02 -3.79
CA SER A 22 -38.62 40.80 -3.76
C SER A 22 -38.91 41.30 -2.34
N ALA A 23 -39.59 42.43 -2.26
CA ALA A 23 -40.09 43.07 -1.04
C ALA A 23 -41.16 42.23 -0.28
N GLU A 24 -41.21 40.90 -0.48
CA GLU A 24 -42.13 39.97 0.16
C GLU A 24 -41.43 38.94 1.07
N GLU A 25 -40.11 38.76 1.00
CA GLU A 25 -39.38 37.87 1.92
C GLU A 25 -38.81 38.65 3.11
N GLY A 26 -39.22 38.28 4.33
CA GLY A 26 -38.69 38.88 5.54
C GLY A 26 -37.19 38.58 5.73
N LEU A 27 -36.50 39.41 6.51
CA LEU A 27 -35.07 39.26 6.81
C LEU A 27 -34.72 37.85 7.33
N ALA A 28 -35.64 37.23 8.09
CA ALA A 28 -35.52 35.87 8.61
C ALA A 28 -35.49 34.79 7.51
N ASP A 29 -36.35 34.92 6.49
CA ASP A 29 -36.45 33.97 5.38
C ASP A 29 -35.20 34.04 4.48
N SER A 30 -34.68 35.26 4.29
CA SER A 30 -33.43 35.50 3.58
C SER A 30 -32.24 34.83 4.28
N VAL A 31 -32.07 35.06 5.59
CA VAL A 31 -30.97 34.48 6.39
C VAL A 31 -31.03 32.94 6.41
N ALA A 32 -32.24 32.35 6.40
CA ALA A 32 -32.40 30.91 6.39
C ALA A 32 -31.82 30.23 5.14
N ARG A 33 -31.80 30.92 4.00
CA ARG A 33 -31.32 30.40 2.70
C ARG A 33 -29.87 30.77 2.39
N TRP A 34 -29.31 31.74 3.09
CA TRP A 34 -27.93 32.17 2.87
C TRP A 34 -26.90 31.11 3.30
N THR A 35 -25.82 31.01 2.52
CA THR A 35 -24.59 30.35 2.96
C THR A 35 -23.93 31.15 4.09
N VAL A 36 -23.07 30.49 4.87
CA VAL A 36 -22.29 31.16 5.94
C VAL A 36 -21.55 32.40 5.42
N ALA A 37 -20.96 32.30 4.22
CA ALA A 37 -20.22 33.41 3.60
C ALA A 37 -21.15 34.57 3.19
N GLN A 38 -22.32 34.27 2.62
CA GLN A 38 -23.31 35.29 2.26
C GLN A 38 -23.85 36.02 3.50
N SER A 39 -24.23 35.28 4.53
CA SER A 39 -24.73 35.85 5.80
C SER A 39 -23.73 36.80 6.43
N ALA A 40 -22.44 36.46 6.45
CA ALA A 40 -21.44 37.32 7.03
C ALA A 40 -21.06 38.51 6.15
N ALA A 41 -21.03 38.35 4.83
CA ALA A 41 -20.82 39.47 3.91
C ALA A 41 -21.94 40.51 4.08
N TYR A 42 -23.19 40.04 4.16
CA TYR A 42 -24.35 40.89 4.41
C TYR A 42 -24.28 41.58 5.78
N TYR A 43 -23.97 40.82 6.84
CA TYR A 43 -23.82 41.32 8.21
C TYR A 43 -22.74 42.39 8.36
N LEU A 44 -21.63 42.25 7.63
CA LEU A 44 -20.56 43.23 7.59
C LEU A 44 -20.98 44.51 6.85
N ALA A 45 -21.71 44.39 5.75
CA ALA A 45 -22.12 45.50 4.90
C ALA A 45 -23.27 46.34 5.47
N HIS A 46 -24.10 45.78 6.37
CA HIS A 46 -25.32 46.43 6.88
C HIS A 46 -25.25 46.67 8.40
N GLU A 47 -24.38 47.60 8.84
CA GLU A 47 -24.16 47.86 10.26
C GLU A 47 -25.45 48.25 11.02
N SER A 48 -26.32 49.04 10.38
CA SER A 48 -27.58 49.49 10.96
C SER A 48 -28.58 48.37 11.25
N GLN A 49 -28.45 47.20 10.59
CA GLN A 49 -29.34 46.05 10.74
C GLN A 49 -28.77 44.97 11.66
N ARG A 50 -27.58 45.17 12.27
CA ARG A 50 -26.91 44.13 13.06
C ARG A 50 -27.71 43.65 14.27
N ASN A 51 -28.50 44.52 14.89
CA ASN A 51 -29.36 44.18 16.03
C ASN A 51 -30.44 43.14 15.65
N GLU A 52 -30.99 43.24 14.45
CA GLU A 52 -32.00 42.31 13.92
C GLU A 52 -31.35 41.05 13.32
N LEU A 53 -30.22 41.22 12.62
CA LEU A 53 -29.50 40.11 11.98
C LEU A 53 -28.82 39.16 12.99
N ARG A 54 -28.29 39.69 14.11
CA ARG A 54 -27.57 38.90 15.12
C ARG A 54 -28.38 37.69 15.60
N PRO A 55 -29.61 37.83 16.15
CA PRO A 55 -30.36 36.69 16.64
C PRO A 55 -30.71 35.68 15.54
N LEU A 56 -30.92 36.14 14.29
CA LEU A 56 -31.19 35.26 13.14
C LEU A 56 -29.97 34.42 12.77
N ILE A 57 -28.79 35.04 12.69
CA ILE A 57 -27.51 34.35 12.42
C ILE A 57 -27.18 33.38 13.54
N MET A 58 -27.35 33.79 14.81
CA MET A 58 -27.13 32.91 15.96
C MET A 58 -28.06 31.69 15.91
N ARG A 59 -29.35 31.90 15.67
CA ARG A 59 -30.34 30.81 15.57
C ARG A 59 -30.05 29.88 14.40
N ARG A 60 -29.59 30.39 13.26
CA ARG A 60 -29.34 29.58 12.06
C ARG A 60 -28.08 28.73 12.19
N TYR A 61 -26.99 29.30 12.69
CA TYR A 61 -25.68 28.65 12.63
C TYR A 61 -25.16 28.18 13.99
N MET A 62 -25.46 28.89 15.09
CA MET A 62 -24.95 28.50 16.41
C MET A 62 -25.86 27.48 17.10
N ALA A 63 -27.19 27.57 16.90
CA ALA A 63 -28.12 26.58 17.46
C ALA A 63 -28.01 25.19 16.83
N CYS A 64 -27.34 25.07 15.67
CA CYS A 64 -27.08 23.80 14.98
C CYS A 64 -25.63 23.32 15.16
N GLN A 65 -24.90 23.81 16.16
CA GLN A 65 -23.49 23.48 16.39
C GLN A 65 -23.21 21.97 16.45
N ASP A 66 -24.14 21.19 17.01
CA ASP A 66 -23.94 19.76 17.26
C ASP A 66 -23.92 18.93 15.97
N THR A 67 -24.55 19.43 14.91
CA THR A 67 -24.65 18.76 13.60
C THR A 67 -23.59 19.25 12.61
N MET A 68 -22.82 20.27 12.95
CA MET A 68 -21.77 20.79 12.07
C MET A 68 -20.51 19.92 12.12
N SER A 69 -19.96 19.62 10.95
CA SER A 69 -18.60 19.07 10.82
C SER A 69 -17.56 20.10 11.27
N TYR A 70 -16.39 19.62 11.69
CA TYR A 70 -15.26 20.48 12.07
C TYR A 70 -14.91 21.52 10.98
N GLY A 71 -14.94 21.13 9.71
CA GLY A 71 -14.70 22.06 8.59
C GLY A 71 -15.74 23.18 8.50
N GLN A 72 -17.01 22.88 8.77
CA GLN A 72 -18.08 23.88 8.82
C GLN A 72 -17.91 24.85 10.00
N LEU A 73 -17.59 24.33 11.19
CA LEU A 73 -17.33 25.14 12.40
C LEU A 73 -16.13 26.08 12.20
N ARG A 74 -15.05 25.58 11.60
CA ARG A 74 -13.87 26.38 11.26
C ARG A 74 -14.19 27.48 10.25
N SER A 75 -15.01 27.17 9.24
CA SER A 75 -15.47 28.15 8.26
C SER A 75 -16.29 29.27 8.93
N LEU A 76 -17.23 28.89 9.80
CA LEU A 76 -18.04 29.83 10.57
C LEU A 76 -17.16 30.77 11.41
N ARG A 77 -16.20 30.21 12.16
CA ARG A 77 -15.22 30.99 12.95
C ARG A 77 -14.42 31.95 12.11
N ARG A 78 -13.91 31.52 10.95
CA ARG A 78 -13.11 32.37 10.06
C ARG A 78 -13.91 33.55 9.52
N VAL A 79 -15.15 33.28 9.14
CA VAL A 79 -16.02 34.22 8.45
C VAL A 79 -16.53 35.32 9.39
N PHE A 80 -16.84 34.98 10.65
CA PHE A 80 -17.27 35.94 11.69
C PHE A 80 -16.13 36.44 12.60
N TRP A 81 -14.86 36.16 12.27
CA TRP A 81 -13.72 36.52 13.12
C TRP A 81 -13.58 38.02 13.36
N ASN A 82 -13.92 38.83 12.36
CA ASN A 82 -13.79 40.28 12.39
C ASN A 82 -15.12 40.99 12.71
N THR A 83 -16.08 40.28 13.31
CA THR A 83 -17.35 40.85 13.76
C THR A 83 -17.44 40.81 15.27
N ASP A 84 -18.41 41.52 15.80
CA ASP A 84 -18.89 41.43 17.20
C ASP A 84 -19.47 40.05 17.57
N LEU A 85 -19.67 39.14 16.62
CA LEU A 85 -20.05 37.74 16.87
C LEU A 85 -18.84 36.83 17.15
N ARG A 86 -17.61 37.36 17.05
CA ARG A 86 -16.37 36.61 17.20
C ARG A 86 -16.36 35.75 18.46
N ASP A 87 -16.69 36.31 19.61
CA ASP A 87 -16.56 35.60 20.89
C ASP A 87 -17.55 34.43 20.98
N SER A 88 -18.80 34.64 20.55
CA SER A 88 -19.82 33.60 20.49
C SER A 88 -19.42 32.46 19.56
N VAL A 89 -18.96 32.76 18.33
CA VAL A 89 -18.53 31.73 17.39
C VAL A 89 -17.25 31.05 17.87
N ASN A 90 -16.34 31.77 18.51
CA ASN A 90 -15.06 31.22 18.98
C ASN A 90 -15.26 30.28 20.17
N ALA A 91 -16.11 30.63 21.14
CA ALA A 91 -16.45 29.74 22.26
C ALA A 91 -17.11 28.45 21.78
N MET A 92 -18.11 28.57 20.89
CA MET A 92 -18.80 27.44 20.24
C MET A 92 -17.81 26.55 19.47
N TYR A 93 -16.91 27.15 18.69
CA TYR A 93 -15.88 26.44 17.95
C TYR A 93 -14.91 25.69 18.88
N LEU A 94 -14.43 26.31 19.95
CA LEU A 94 -13.47 25.69 20.87
C LEU A 94 -14.08 24.51 21.62
N ALA A 95 -15.30 24.65 22.14
CA ALA A 95 -16.00 23.56 22.83
C ALA A 95 -16.18 22.35 21.92
N ARG A 96 -16.72 22.57 20.71
CA ARG A 96 -16.95 21.47 19.76
C ARG A 96 -15.64 20.90 19.19
N ARG A 97 -14.58 21.72 19.13
CA ARG A 97 -13.22 21.27 18.77
C ARG A 97 -12.65 20.32 19.83
N GLU A 98 -12.88 20.54 21.12
CA GLU A 98 -12.38 19.60 22.12
C GLU A 98 -13.11 18.25 22.04
N GLU A 99 -14.41 18.28 21.76
CA GLU A 99 -15.23 17.07 21.62
C GLU A 99 -14.91 16.23 20.36
N LEU A 100 -14.62 16.87 19.23
CA LEU A 100 -14.36 16.18 17.96
C LEU A 100 -12.92 15.65 17.84
N LEU A 101 -11.98 16.14 18.67
CA LEU A 101 -10.56 15.78 18.58
C LEU A 101 -10.33 14.27 18.75
N PRO A 102 -10.88 13.58 19.77
CA PRO A 102 -10.68 12.15 19.93
C PRO A 102 -11.21 11.34 18.73
N GLN A 103 -12.34 11.75 18.15
CA GLN A 103 -12.95 11.06 17.01
C GLN A 103 -12.08 11.17 15.74
N ILE A 104 -11.50 12.35 15.50
CA ILE A 104 -10.61 12.61 14.36
C ILE A 104 -9.30 11.84 14.52
N LEU A 105 -8.70 11.85 15.72
CA LEU A 105 -7.49 11.07 15.97
C LEU A 105 -7.75 9.56 15.84
N ALA A 106 -8.90 9.07 16.30
CA ALA A 106 -9.30 7.67 16.13
C ALA A 106 -9.53 7.30 14.66
N GLU A 107 -10.11 8.18 13.85
CA GLU A 107 -10.26 7.94 12.41
C GLU A 107 -8.92 7.98 11.66
N ALA A 108 -8.01 8.91 12.01
CA ALA A 108 -6.65 8.92 11.48
C ALA A 108 -5.90 7.63 11.83
N GLN A 109 -6.08 7.10 13.04
CA GLN A 109 -5.50 5.83 13.46
C GLN A 109 -6.07 4.65 12.65
N ARG A 110 -7.39 4.61 12.42
CA ARG A 110 -8.01 3.58 11.54
C ARG A 110 -7.47 3.64 10.11
N HIS A 111 -7.17 4.83 9.58
CA HIS A 111 -6.49 4.96 8.29
C HIS A 111 -5.09 4.32 8.31
N CYS A 112 -4.31 4.54 9.37
CA CYS A 112 -3.00 3.94 9.55
C CYS A 112 -3.06 2.40 9.62
N GLU A 113 -4.05 1.84 10.30
CA GLU A 113 -4.24 0.39 10.40
C GLU A 113 -4.62 -0.22 9.04
N ALA A 114 -5.61 0.38 8.36
CA ALA A 114 -6.05 -0.09 7.04
C ALA A 114 -4.94 -0.05 5.97
N GLU A 115 -3.99 0.87 6.08
CA GLU A 115 -2.79 0.90 5.23
C GLU A 115 -1.91 -0.34 5.43
N LEU A 116 -1.67 -0.73 6.68
CA LEU A 116 -0.85 -1.90 7.01
C LEU A 116 -1.54 -3.20 6.58
N ASP A 117 -2.85 -3.31 6.77
CA ASP A 117 -3.64 -4.44 6.27
C ASP A 117 -3.57 -4.55 4.73
N SER A 118 -3.68 -3.40 4.05
CA SER A 118 -3.55 -3.34 2.59
C SER A 118 -2.17 -3.73 2.10
N LEU A 119 -1.12 -3.43 2.88
CA LEU A 119 0.25 -3.81 2.58
C LEU A 119 0.46 -5.33 2.75
N GLU A 120 -0.13 -5.92 3.79
CA GLU A 120 -0.10 -7.36 4.04
C GLU A 120 -0.83 -8.15 2.95
N MET A 121 -2.00 -7.69 2.52
CA MET A 121 -2.70 -8.27 1.36
C MET A 121 -1.86 -8.18 0.08
N LEU A 122 -1.15 -7.06 -0.14
CA LEU A 122 -0.27 -6.90 -1.29
C LEU A 122 0.91 -7.88 -1.24
N LYS A 123 1.50 -8.11 -0.05
CA LYS A 123 2.57 -9.10 0.16
C LYS A 123 2.13 -10.49 -0.31
N THR A 124 0.99 -10.95 0.17
CA THR A 124 0.43 -12.27 -0.19
C THR A 124 0.16 -12.36 -1.69
N ARG A 125 -0.40 -11.31 -2.29
CA ARG A 125 -0.64 -11.26 -3.74
C ARG A 125 0.67 -11.30 -4.54
N CYS A 126 1.70 -10.57 -4.11
CA CYS A 126 3.00 -10.58 -4.77
C CYS A 126 3.62 -11.97 -4.76
N LYS A 127 3.59 -12.68 -3.61
CA LYS A 127 4.06 -14.07 -3.51
C LYS A 127 3.40 -14.98 -4.55
N GLN A 128 2.07 -14.96 -4.64
CA GLN A 128 1.30 -15.77 -5.61
C GLN A 128 1.63 -15.43 -7.07
N LEU A 129 1.81 -14.15 -7.38
CA LEU A 129 2.12 -13.71 -8.74
C LEU A 129 3.57 -14.05 -9.18
N MET A 130 4.43 -14.44 -8.24
CA MET A 130 5.81 -14.82 -8.52
C MET A 130 5.98 -16.29 -8.93
N ASP A 131 4.92 -17.10 -8.92
CA ASP A 131 4.97 -18.54 -9.27
C ASP A 131 5.69 -18.82 -10.60
N ASN A 132 5.44 -18.02 -11.64
CA ASN A 132 6.11 -18.20 -12.93
C ASN A 132 7.61 -17.90 -12.87
N MET A 133 8.01 -16.90 -12.07
CA MET A 133 9.41 -16.57 -11.87
C MET A 133 10.10 -17.66 -11.04
N ILE A 134 9.47 -18.10 -9.95
CA ILE A 134 9.94 -19.21 -9.11
C ILE A 134 10.06 -20.49 -9.94
N GLY A 135 9.08 -20.80 -10.78
CA GLY A 135 9.11 -21.95 -11.69
C GLY A 135 10.31 -21.91 -12.63
N LYS A 136 10.61 -20.75 -13.23
CA LYS A 136 11.82 -20.60 -14.07
C LYS A 136 13.12 -20.78 -13.26
N SER A 137 13.17 -20.26 -12.03
CA SER A 137 14.34 -20.46 -11.16
C SER A 137 14.54 -21.93 -10.81
N ILE A 138 13.46 -22.67 -10.55
CA ILE A 138 13.49 -24.12 -10.31
C ILE A 138 14.00 -24.85 -11.55
N GLU A 139 13.48 -24.54 -12.73
CA GLU A 139 13.92 -25.14 -14.00
C GLU A 139 15.43 -24.92 -14.22
N GLY A 140 15.90 -23.68 -14.08
CA GLY A 140 17.30 -23.36 -14.27
C GLY A 140 18.23 -24.03 -13.24
N ALA A 141 17.84 -24.04 -11.96
CA ALA A 141 18.62 -24.67 -10.91
C ALA A 141 18.70 -26.18 -11.09
N PHE A 142 17.56 -26.83 -11.37
CA PHE A 142 17.50 -28.27 -11.55
C PHE A 142 18.19 -28.72 -12.85
N LYS A 143 18.06 -27.96 -13.94
CA LYS A 143 18.77 -28.24 -15.19
C LYS A 143 20.28 -28.15 -15.02
N GLY A 144 20.77 -27.19 -14.23
CA GLY A 144 22.18 -27.07 -13.88
C GLY A 144 22.64 -28.27 -13.05
N LEU A 145 21.91 -28.57 -11.98
CA LEU A 145 22.22 -29.67 -11.06
C LEU A 145 22.27 -31.04 -11.75
N MET A 146 21.33 -31.31 -12.67
CA MET A 146 21.30 -32.58 -13.41
C MET A 146 22.26 -32.58 -14.61
N GLY A 147 22.78 -31.43 -15.03
CA GLY A 147 23.53 -31.29 -16.29
C GLY A 147 24.93 -31.92 -16.29
N GLY A 148 25.42 -32.40 -15.15
CA GLY A 148 26.74 -33.00 -15.00
C GLY A 148 26.79 -34.06 -13.89
N PHE A 149 27.98 -34.61 -13.68
CA PHE A 149 28.26 -35.49 -12.54
C PHE A 149 28.25 -34.66 -11.24
N LEU A 150 27.46 -35.08 -10.25
CA LEU A 150 27.54 -34.52 -8.90
C LEU A 150 28.88 -34.90 -8.25
N PRO A 151 29.46 -34.03 -7.41
CA PRO A 151 30.69 -34.33 -6.70
C PRO A 151 30.48 -35.37 -5.60
N ASP A 152 31.55 -36.07 -5.22
CA ASP A 152 31.51 -37.14 -4.22
C ASP A 152 31.42 -36.62 -2.77
N GLY A 153 31.78 -35.35 -2.53
CA GLY A 153 31.79 -34.71 -1.22
C GLY A 153 30.46 -34.01 -0.88
N ARG A 154 29.98 -34.17 0.35
CA ARG A 154 28.77 -33.48 0.85
C ARG A 154 28.87 -31.96 0.71
N GLU A 155 29.97 -31.38 1.17
CA GLU A 155 30.20 -29.93 1.10
C GLU A 155 30.26 -29.43 -0.36
N ASP A 156 30.88 -30.20 -1.24
CA ASP A 156 30.93 -29.87 -2.67
C ASP A 156 29.54 -29.92 -3.32
N VAL A 157 28.70 -30.89 -2.94
CA VAL A 157 27.30 -30.99 -3.39
C VAL A 157 26.49 -29.77 -2.91
N GLU A 158 26.65 -29.38 -1.65
CA GLU A 158 25.98 -28.21 -1.08
C GLU A 158 26.42 -26.92 -1.79
N ASN A 159 27.72 -26.76 -2.04
CA ASN A 159 28.28 -25.64 -2.77
C ASN A 159 27.78 -25.58 -4.22
N LEU A 160 27.72 -26.73 -4.91
CA LEU A 160 27.19 -26.83 -6.27
C LEU A 160 25.70 -26.46 -6.31
N TYR A 161 24.91 -27.00 -5.38
CA TYR A 161 23.48 -26.71 -5.26
C TYR A 161 23.24 -25.23 -5.00
N GLY A 162 23.95 -24.68 -4.01
CA GLY A 162 23.96 -23.25 -3.68
C GLY A 162 24.23 -22.42 -4.93
N GLY A 163 25.35 -22.66 -5.62
CA GLY A 163 25.74 -21.93 -6.83
C GLY A 163 24.66 -21.94 -7.92
N HIS A 164 24.01 -23.08 -8.16
CA HIS A 164 22.90 -23.15 -9.12
C HIS A 164 21.65 -22.38 -8.66
N CYS A 165 21.28 -22.47 -7.38
CA CYS A 165 20.19 -21.66 -6.84
C CYS A 165 20.52 -20.16 -6.93
N GLU A 166 21.74 -19.77 -6.62
CA GLU A 166 22.19 -18.38 -6.66
C GLU A 166 22.18 -17.79 -8.08
N ALA A 167 22.58 -18.57 -9.07
CA ALA A 167 22.57 -18.16 -10.47
C ALA A 167 21.15 -17.98 -11.04
N ASN A 168 20.15 -18.63 -10.43
CA ASN A 168 18.78 -18.66 -10.94
C ASN A 168 17.79 -17.84 -10.11
N ILE A 169 18.07 -17.56 -8.84
CA ILE A 169 17.31 -16.65 -7.98
C ILE A 169 17.99 -15.28 -8.00
N LEU A 170 17.70 -14.51 -9.04
CA LEU A 170 18.33 -13.22 -9.28
C LEU A 170 17.64 -12.12 -8.48
N VAL A 171 18.37 -11.49 -7.57
CA VAL A 171 17.88 -10.36 -6.74
C VAL A 171 17.34 -9.22 -7.61
N LYS A 172 17.96 -8.96 -8.77
CA LYS A 172 17.50 -7.94 -9.72
C LYS A 172 16.08 -8.20 -10.24
N ASP A 173 15.70 -9.47 -10.43
CA ASP A 173 14.41 -9.85 -10.99
C ASP A 173 13.32 -9.72 -9.92
N ILE A 174 13.62 -10.16 -8.68
CA ILE A 174 12.77 -9.92 -7.51
C ILE A 174 12.55 -8.42 -7.32
N LYS A 175 13.61 -7.61 -7.43
CA LYS A 175 13.52 -6.14 -7.33
C LYS A 175 12.65 -5.55 -8.42
N ALA A 176 12.89 -5.91 -9.67
CA ALA A 176 12.11 -5.43 -10.81
C ALA A 176 10.62 -5.79 -10.68
N PHE A 177 10.34 -6.97 -10.14
CA PHE A 177 8.98 -7.42 -9.86
C PHE A 177 8.31 -6.62 -8.73
N LEU A 178 8.96 -6.49 -7.57
CA LEU A 178 8.34 -5.86 -6.38
C LEU A 178 8.23 -4.33 -6.48
N SER A 179 9.18 -3.67 -7.16
CA SER A 179 9.28 -2.20 -7.15
C SER A 179 8.01 -1.48 -7.64
N PRO A 180 7.38 -1.86 -8.77
CA PRO A 180 6.15 -1.22 -9.23
C PRO A 180 4.98 -1.38 -8.25
N HIS A 181 4.90 -2.52 -7.55
CA HIS A 181 3.83 -2.79 -6.58
C HIS A 181 3.98 -1.92 -5.34
N ILE A 182 5.18 -1.86 -4.77
CA ILE A 182 5.49 -1.05 -3.59
C ILE A 182 5.31 0.45 -3.90
N SER A 183 5.84 0.93 -5.02
CA SER A 183 5.70 2.33 -5.43
C SER A 183 4.24 2.75 -5.61
N ARG A 184 3.42 1.87 -6.21
CA ARG A 184 1.98 2.12 -6.37
C ARG A 184 1.26 2.16 -5.02
N PHE A 185 1.62 1.29 -4.09
CA PHE A 185 1.07 1.29 -2.74
C PHE A 185 1.39 2.60 -2.01
N VAL A 186 2.66 3.03 -1.99
CA VAL A 186 3.09 4.28 -1.35
C VAL A 186 2.37 5.49 -1.94
N SER A 187 2.21 5.53 -3.27
CA SER A 187 1.46 6.58 -3.96
C SER A 187 -0.01 6.65 -3.50
N ARG A 188 -0.67 5.49 -3.36
CA ARG A 188 -2.06 5.42 -2.87
C ARG A 188 -2.18 5.87 -1.41
N ALA A 189 -1.26 5.45 -0.55
CA ALA A 189 -1.22 5.89 0.85
C ALA A 189 -1.09 7.43 0.93
N ASN A 190 -0.17 8.02 0.15
CA ASN A 190 -0.01 9.47 0.05
C ASN A 190 -1.30 10.19 -0.36
N VAL A 191 -1.98 9.69 -1.40
CA VAL A 191 -3.26 10.27 -1.87
C VAL A 191 -4.34 10.18 -0.79
N ALA A 192 -4.47 9.03 -0.12
CA ALA A 192 -5.45 8.82 0.93
C ALA A 192 -5.22 9.77 2.12
N ARG A 193 -3.98 9.85 2.61
CA ARG A 193 -3.60 10.76 3.70
C ARG A 193 -3.82 12.23 3.35
N LYS A 194 -3.41 12.68 2.15
CA LYS A 194 -3.67 14.06 1.67
C LYS A 194 -5.16 14.37 1.64
N ARG A 195 -5.96 13.46 1.10
CA ARG A 195 -7.43 13.60 1.03
C ARG A 195 -8.02 13.75 2.43
N TYR A 196 -7.58 12.92 3.37
CA TYR A 196 -7.99 12.99 4.77
C TYR A 196 -7.66 14.36 5.41
N ILE A 197 -6.41 14.81 5.30
CA ILE A 197 -5.96 16.11 5.82
C ILE A 197 -6.79 17.25 5.23
N ASN A 198 -7.00 17.27 3.92
CA ASN A 198 -7.79 18.30 3.25
C ASN A 198 -9.25 18.32 3.73
N ARG A 199 -9.83 17.13 3.93
CA ARG A 199 -11.20 16.99 4.45
C ARG A 199 -11.33 17.55 5.86
N ILE A 200 -10.41 17.20 6.77
CA ILE A 200 -10.41 17.72 8.14
C ILE A 200 -10.17 19.24 8.12
N ALA A 201 -9.22 19.72 7.33
CA ALA A 201 -8.92 21.14 7.31
C ALA A 201 -10.03 22.01 6.68
N GLY A 202 -10.87 21.43 5.83
CA GLY A 202 -11.97 22.11 5.13
C GLY A 202 -11.58 22.86 3.86
N TYR A 203 -10.39 22.62 3.29
CA TYR A 203 -9.95 23.23 2.02
C TYR A 203 -8.91 22.38 1.26
N TYR A 204 -8.89 22.52 -0.07
CA TYR A 204 -8.22 21.61 -1.01
C TYR A 204 -6.67 21.64 -0.99
N ALA A 205 -6.05 22.57 -0.26
CA ALA A 205 -4.59 22.74 -0.22
C ALA A 205 -3.98 22.57 1.19
N ALA A 206 -4.75 22.11 2.17
CA ALA A 206 -4.30 22.07 3.55
C ALA A 206 -3.16 21.08 3.81
N SER A 207 -3.15 19.99 3.05
CA SER A 207 -2.08 18.98 3.06
C SER A 207 -0.76 19.50 2.50
N GLY A 208 -0.76 20.60 1.74
CA GLY A 208 0.45 21.18 1.15
C GLY A 208 1.31 20.12 0.43
N ASN A 209 2.60 20.09 0.78
CA ASN A 209 3.57 19.15 0.23
C ASN A 209 3.67 17.84 1.03
N TYR A 210 2.68 17.50 1.86
CA TYR A 210 2.69 16.27 2.65
C TYR A 210 2.96 15.05 1.76
N GLN A 211 3.98 14.28 2.07
CA GLN A 211 4.22 13.00 1.43
C GLN A 211 5.04 12.12 2.38
N VAL A 212 4.80 10.82 2.33
CA VAL A 212 5.73 9.83 2.86
C VAL A 212 7.09 10.10 2.19
N PRO A 213 8.15 10.38 2.95
CA PRO A 213 9.47 10.61 2.40
C PRO A 213 9.92 9.43 1.54
N PRO A 214 10.66 9.65 0.45
CA PRO A 214 11.29 8.55 -0.28
C PRO A 214 12.14 7.69 0.66
N PHE A 215 12.00 6.37 0.55
CA PHE A 215 12.79 5.43 1.33
C PHE A 215 13.32 4.31 0.44
N GLY A 216 14.52 3.85 0.75
CA GLY A 216 15.09 2.63 0.17
C GLY A 216 14.71 1.40 1.00
N TYR A 217 14.72 0.25 0.34
CA TYR A 217 14.70 -1.07 0.98
C TYR A 217 15.74 -1.95 0.30
N VAL A 218 16.43 -2.76 1.10
CA VAL A 218 17.44 -3.69 0.60
C VAL A 218 16.76 -5.01 0.30
N ILE A 219 17.03 -5.56 -0.89
CA ILE A 219 16.63 -6.92 -1.23
C ILE A 219 17.87 -7.79 -1.10
N LYS A 220 17.83 -8.73 -0.16
CA LYS A 220 18.84 -9.78 0.00
C LYS A 220 18.19 -11.11 -0.29
N ARG A 221 18.84 -11.94 -1.10
CA ARG A 221 18.41 -13.32 -1.31
C ARG A 221 18.58 -14.07 0.01
N MET A 222 17.55 -14.80 0.41
CA MET A 222 17.64 -15.73 1.52
C MET A 222 18.33 -17.02 1.09
N PRO A 223 19.07 -17.71 1.97
CA PRO A 223 19.67 -19.01 1.65
C PRO A 223 18.60 -20.00 1.16
N VAL A 224 19.02 -20.95 0.35
CA VAL A 224 18.17 -22.06 -0.12
C VAL A 224 18.68 -23.32 0.53
N ASP A 225 17.82 -23.99 1.30
CA ASP A 225 18.19 -25.24 1.96
C ASP A 225 18.52 -26.31 0.93
N CYS A 226 19.62 -27.02 1.14
CA CYS A 226 20.07 -28.09 0.25
C CYS A 226 19.47 -29.43 0.67
N PRO A 227 18.85 -30.22 -0.23
CA PRO A 227 18.43 -31.59 0.06
C PRO A 227 19.63 -32.56 0.01
N THR A 228 20.64 -32.32 0.85
CA THR A 228 21.96 -32.97 0.78
C THR A 228 21.85 -34.49 0.83
N ASP A 229 21.05 -35.07 1.72
CA ASP A 229 20.95 -36.52 1.85
C ASP A 229 20.36 -37.21 0.61
N ASP A 230 19.38 -36.59 -0.04
CA ASP A 230 18.83 -37.12 -1.29
C ASP A 230 19.83 -36.96 -2.44
N LEU A 231 20.57 -35.85 -2.49
CA LEU A 231 21.63 -35.66 -3.48
C LEU A 231 22.77 -36.67 -3.29
N MET A 232 23.17 -36.96 -2.05
CA MET A 232 24.17 -37.98 -1.76
C MET A 232 23.71 -39.39 -2.12
N GLN A 233 22.41 -39.70 -1.97
CA GLN A 233 21.86 -40.94 -2.50
C GLN A 233 22.01 -40.99 -4.03
N LEU A 234 21.78 -39.87 -4.72
CA LEU A 234 21.96 -39.79 -6.15
C LEU A 234 23.43 -40.00 -6.58
N VAL A 235 24.37 -39.36 -5.86
CA VAL A 235 25.83 -39.55 -6.02
C VAL A 235 26.20 -41.03 -5.90
N SER A 236 25.67 -41.75 -4.91
CA SER A 236 25.99 -43.18 -4.69
C SER A 236 25.55 -44.11 -5.83
N LEU A 237 24.60 -43.65 -6.66
CA LEU A 237 24.10 -44.35 -7.84
C LEU A 237 24.76 -43.86 -9.13
N GLN A 238 25.48 -42.75 -9.07
CA GLN A 238 26.21 -42.16 -10.17
C GLN A 238 27.32 -43.13 -10.63
N GLY A 239 27.33 -43.49 -11.91
CA GLY A 239 28.25 -44.49 -12.47
C GLY A 239 27.81 -45.96 -12.27
N ARG A 240 26.77 -46.23 -11.48
CA ARG A 240 26.14 -47.57 -11.37
C ARG A 240 24.92 -47.75 -12.26
N VAL A 241 24.32 -46.63 -12.66
CA VAL A 241 23.18 -46.58 -13.56
C VAL A 241 23.56 -45.81 -14.82
N ASP A 242 23.29 -46.41 -15.98
CA ASP A 242 23.43 -45.73 -17.26
C ASP A 242 22.20 -44.84 -17.52
N TRP A 243 22.35 -43.55 -17.18
CA TRP A 243 21.34 -42.50 -17.38
C TRP A 243 20.86 -42.36 -18.83
N LEU A 244 21.74 -42.63 -19.80
CA LEU A 244 21.40 -42.59 -21.22
C LEU A 244 20.56 -43.82 -21.60
N HIS A 245 20.89 -44.99 -21.08
CA HIS A 245 20.18 -46.24 -21.36
C HIS A 245 18.77 -46.30 -20.75
N ILE A 246 18.55 -45.63 -19.61
CA ILE A 246 17.21 -45.48 -19.01
C ILE A 246 16.36 -44.40 -19.72
N GLY A 247 16.93 -43.65 -20.67
CA GLY A 247 16.24 -42.61 -21.43
C GLY A 247 15.90 -41.36 -20.60
N ILE A 248 16.67 -41.11 -19.53
CA ILE A 248 16.47 -39.97 -18.63
C ILE A 248 17.68 -39.04 -18.80
N THR A 249 17.61 -38.13 -19.76
CA THR A 249 18.62 -37.08 -19.91
C THR A 249 18.21 -35.84 -19.09
N PRO A 250 19.17 -35.03 -18.60
CA PRO A 250 18.89 -33.78 -17.89
C PRO A 250 18.01 -32.82 -18.71
N SER A 251 18.21 -32.83 -20.04
CA SER A 251 17.42 -32.06 -21.00
C SER A 251 16.00 -32.61 -21.21
N ALA A 252 15.77 -33.91 -21.01
CA ALA A 252 14.44 -34.51 -21.05
C ALA A 252 13.68 -34.37 -19.71
N LEU A 253 14.41 -34.22 -18.61
CA LEU A 253 13.84 -34.02 -17.27
C LEU A 253 13.25 -32.62 -17.09
N VAL A 254 13.93 -31.60 -17.62
CA VAL A 254 13.53 -30.20 -17.42
C VAL A 254 13.14 -29.57 -18.75
N VAL A 255 11.83 -29.51 -18.97
CA VAL A 255 11.21 -28.76 -20.08
C VAL A 255 10.55 -27.50 -19.54
N GLN A 256 10.20 -26.58 -20.45
CA GLN A 256 9.48 -25.38 -20.08
C GLN A 256 8.15 -25.73 -19.40
N GLY A 257 7.92 -25.17 -18.20
CA GLY A 257 6.72 -25.42 -17.39
C GLY A 257 6.89 -26.54 -16.35
N THR A 258 8.02 -27.26 -16.35
CA THR A 258 8.34 -28.25 -15.31
C THR A 258 8.37 -27.61 -13.93
N GLY A 259 8.99 -26.43 -13.77
CA GLY A 259 9.12 -25.79 -12.46
C GLY A 259 7.77 -25.41 -11.86
N VAL A 260 6.86 -24.88 -12.68
CA VAL A 260 5.48 -24.57 -12.26
C VAL A 260 4.70 -25.85 -11.94
N SER A 261 4.96 -26.94 -12.65
CA SER A 261 4.35 -28.24 -12.36
C SER A 261 4.82 -28.80 -11.02
N LEU A 262 6.12 -28.70 -10.71
CA LEU A 262 6.71 -29.09 -9.43
C LEU A 262 6.15 -28.27 -8.27
N LEU A 263 5.96 -26.96 -8.46
CA LEU A 263 5.31 -26.09 -7.45
C LEU A 263 3.88 -26.55 -7.11
N ARG A 264 3.20 -27.21 -8.05
CA ARG A 264 1.86 -27.78 -7.86
C ARG A 264 1.88 -29.20 -7.30
N GLY A 265 3.04 -29.69 -6.87
CA GLY A 265 3.19 -31.04 -6.31
C GLY A 265 3.15 -32.16 -7.34
N LYS A 266 3.28 -31.86 -8.63
CA LYS A 266 3.39 -32.91 -9.65
C LYS A 266 4.79 -33.54 -9.60
N PRO A 267 4.91 -34.87 -9.72
CA PRO A 267 6.22 -35.51 -9.78
C PRO A 267 6.94 -35.13 -11.08
N LEU A 268 8.27 -35.14 -11.05
CA LEU A 268 9.09 -34.92 -12.24
C LEU A 268 9.04 -36.13 -13.18
N LEU A 269 9.15 -37.32 -12.60
CA LEU A 269 9.05 -38.61 -13.26
C LEU A 269 7.75 -39.31 -12.84
N THR A 270 6.92 -39.69 -13.82
CA THR A 270 5.65 -40.38 -13.58
C THR A 270 5.86 -41.81 -13.09
N GLU A 271 4.82 -42.42 -12.51
CA GLU A 271 4.86 -43.84 -12.13
C GLU A 271 5.15 -44.77 -13.32
N SER A 272 4.63 -44.43 -14.50
CA SER A 272 4.92 -45.20 -15.72
C SER A 272 6.40 -45.13 -16.12
N GLN A 273 7.04 -43.96 -15.95
CA GLN A 273 8.48 -43.80 -16.17
C GLN A 273 9.29 -44.51 -15.09
N ALA A 274 8.86 -44.43 -13.83
CA ALA A 274 9.51 -45.10 -12.70
C ALA A 274 9.49 -46.63 -12.85
N ASN A 275 8.43 -47.20 -13.42
CA ASN A 275 8.26 -48.66 -13.53
C ASN A 275 8.84 -49.30 -14.80
N ARG A 276 9.53 -48.52 -15.64
CA ARG A 276 10.01 -48.98 -16.96
C ARG A 276 11.10 -50.06 -16.87
N ASN A 277 12.01 -49.95 -15.90
CA ASN A 277 13.05 -50.94 -15.63
C ASN A 277 13.51 -50.86 -14.15
N ASN A 278 14.37 -51.79 -13.73
CA ASN A 278 14.84 -51.84 -12.33
C ASN A 278 15.64 -50.61 -11.90
N ASP A 279 16.37 -49.97 -12.82
CA ASP A 279 17.18 -48.79 -12.52
C ASP A 279 16.31 -47.54 -12.39
N SER A 280 15.31 -47.39 -13.26
CA SER A 280 14.26 -46.37 -13.16
C SER A 280 13.49 -46.48 -11.85
N ARG A 281 13.20 -47.70 -11.37
CA ARG A 281 12.52 -47.91 -10.09
C ARG A 281 13.35 -47.43 -8.90
N LYS A 282 14.67 -47.49 -9.00
CA LYS A 282 15.60 -47.02 -7.96
C LYS A 282 15.81 -45.51 -8.02
N LEU A 283 16.00 -44.96 -9.23
CA LEU A 283 16.33 -43.55 -9.42
C LEU A 283 15.13 -42.61 -9.31
N ALA A 284 13.99 -42.98 -9.88
CA ALA A 284 12.85 -42.06 -9.99
C ALA A 284 12.35 -41.54 -8.63
N PRO A 285 12.26 -42.35 -7.56
CA PRO A 285 11.90 -41.84 -6.24
C PRO A 285 12.87 -40.77 -5.72
N ILE A 286 14.18 -41.00 -5.87
CA ILE A 286 15.22 -40.07 -5.40
C ILE A 286 15.15 -38.76 -6.18
N VAL A 287 15.10 -38.83 -7.51
CA VAL A 287 15.00 -37.67 -8.39
C VAL A 287 13.73 -36.85 -8.09
N ASN A 288 12.59 -37.52 -7.86
CA ASN A 288 11.35 -36.86 -7.49
C ASN A 288 11.43 -36.16 -6.12
N ARG A 289 12.09 -36.76 -5.12
CA ARG A 289 12.32 -36.12 -3.81
C ARG A 289 13.20 -34.88 -3.95
N ILE A 290 14.31 -34.97 -4.70
CA ILE A 290 15.19 -33.83 -4.97
C ILE A 290 14.43 -32.70 -5.69
N ALA A 291 13.62 -33.03 -6.69
CA ALA A 291 12.84 -32.05 -7.45
C ALA A 291 11.79 -31.35 -6.57
N ALA A 292 11.07 -32.12 -5.74
CA ALA A 292 10.09 -31.59 -4.81
C ALA A 292 10.73 -30.72 -3.72
N ALA A 293 11.86 -31.15 -3.15
CA ALA A 293 12.63 -30.38 -2.19
C ALA A 293 13.16 -29.08 -2.81
N THR A 294 13.74 -29.15 -4.01
CA THR A 294 14.23 -27.97 -4.73
C THR A 294 13.10 -26.96 -5.00
N ALA A 295 11.93 -27.43 -5.43
CA ALA A 295 10.79 -26.56 -5.65
C ALA A 295 10.31 -25.88 -4.34
N THR A 296 10.29 -26.63 -3.24
CA THR A 296 9.90 -26.12 -1.92
C THR A 296 10.90 -25.09 -1.40
N ASN A 297 12.19 -25.44 -1.39
CA ASN A 297 13.24 -24.63 -0.79
C ASN A 297 13.46 -23.33 -1.58
N ILE A 298 13.40 -23.37 -2.92
CA ILE A 298 13.47 -22.16 -3.75
C ILE A 298 12.25 -21.27 -3.51
N ARG A 299 11.04 -21.84 -3.44
CA ARG A 299 9.82 -21.06 -3.14
C ARG A 299 9.91 -20.39 -1.78
N GLU A 300 10.37 -21.11 -0.77
CA GLU A 300 10.52 -20.60 0.59
C GLU A 300 11.55 -19.47 0.67
N SER A 301 12.73 -19.65 0.07
CA SER A 301 13.74 -18.60 -0.03
C SER A 301 13.20 -17.31 -0.69
N VAL A 302 12.46 -17.43 -1.80
CA VAL A 302 11.84 -16.27 -2.46
C VAL A 302 10.77 -15.65 -1.58
N TYR A 303 9.93 -16.45 -0.93
CA TYR A 303 8.88 -15.96 -0.03
C TYR A 303 9.44 -15.24 1.19
N GLN A 304 10.49 -15.77 1.82
CA GLN A 304 11.18 -15.12 2.93
C GLN A 304 11.87 -13.83 2.48
N THR A 305 12.43 -13.81 1.26
CA THR A 305 12.96 -12.58 0.66
C THR A 305 11.87 -11.52 0.52
N VAL A 306 10.68 -11.90 0.04
CA VAL A 306 9.52 -11.01 -0.06
C VAL A 306 9.09 -10.54 1.33
N ASP A 307 9.00 -11.43 2.32
CA ASP A 307 8.61 -11.07 3.69
C ASP A 307 9.54 -10.04 4.31
N ALA A 308 10.86 -10.23 4.16
CA ALA A 308 11.85 -9.28 4.67
C ALA A 308 11.72 -7.89 4.03
N VAL A 309 11.46 -7.84 2.71
CA VAL A 309 11.22 -6.58 2.00
C VAL A 309 9.95 -5.90 2.52
N PHE A 310 8.84 -6.63 2.61
CA PHE A 310 7.57 -6.06 3.08
C PHE A 310 7.60 -5.67 4.55
N ALA A 311 8.33 -6.38 5.41
CA ALA A 311 8.58 -5.97 6.79
C ALA A 311 9.32 -4.63 6.85
N THR A 312 10.34 -4.45 6.02
CA THR A 312 11.07 -3.17 5.91
C THR A 312 10.15 -2.04 5.44
N VAL A 313 9.34 -2.29 4.40
CA VAL A 313 8.36 -1.32 3.89
C VAL A 313 7.33 -0.97 4.96
N ALA A 314 6.79 -1.96 5.67
CA ALA A 314 5.81 -1.78 6.73
C ALA A 314 6.35 -0.88 7.84
N GLN A 315 7.61 -1.12 8.26
CA GLN A 315 8.25 -0.26 9.25
C GLN A 315 8.38 1.18 8.75
N LYS A 316 8.80 1.41 7.50
CA LYS A 316 8.88 2.76 6.92
C LYS A 316 7.52 3.45 6.83
N ILE A 317 6.47 2.70 6.49
CA ILE A 317 5.10 3.22 6.48
C ILE A 317 4.68 3.60 7.90
N LYS A 318 4.91 2.73 8.89
CA LYS A 318 4.61 2.99 10.30
C LYS A 318 5.34 4.21 10.84
N ASP A 319 6.63 4.35 10.57
CA ASP A 319 7.43 5.53 10.96
C ASP A 319 6.82 6.83 10.40
N SER A 320 6.34 6.79 9.15
CA SER A 320 5.71 7.95 8.51
C SER A 320 4.30 8.28 9.03
N GLN A 321 3.63 7.36 9.73
CA GLN A 321 2.29 7.58 10.28
C GLN A 321 2.31 8.58 11.44
N GLN A 322 3.44 8.72 12.14
CA GLN A 322 3.57 9.73 13.18
C GLN A 322 3.47 11.14 12.59
N ALA A 323 4.25 11.43 11.55
CA ALA A 323 4.19 12.72 10.85
C ALA A 323 2.80 12.98 10.24
N PHE A 324 2.11 11.94 9.77
CA PHE A 324 0.71 12.06 9.34
C PHE A 324 -0.20 12.56 10.47
N ARG A 325 -0.15 11.90 11.64
CA ARG A 325 -0.97 12.24 12.80
C ARG A 325 -0.66 13.64 13.33
N GLU A 326 0.61 14.05 13.35
CA GLU A 326 1.02 15.40 13.72
C GLU A 326 0.47 16.45 12.77
N VAL A 327 0.51 16.20 11.45
CA VAL A 327 -0.08 17.10 10.47
C VAL A 327 -1.60 17.18 10.66
N VAL A 328 -2.29 16.06 10.87
CA VAL A 328 -3.73 16.05 11.19
C VAL A 328 -4.00 16.89 12.44
N ALA A 329 -3.26 16.67 13.53
CA ALA A 329 -3.40 17.42 14.78
C ALA A 329 -3.11 18.92 14.61
N SER A 330 -2.16 19.30 13.74
CA SER A 330 -1.84 20.73 13.47
C SER A 330 -2.87 21.44 12.59
N LYS A 331 -3.55 20.69 11.71
CA LYS A 331 -4.60 21.24 10.83
C LYS A 331 -5.94 21.32 11.53
N TYR A 332 -6.03 20.64 12.67
CA TYR A 332 -7.11 20.64 13.63
C TYR A 332 -6.91 21.70 14.74
#